data_AF-A0A1J7GX66-F1
#
_entry.id   AF-A0A1J7GX66-F1
#
_cell.length_a   1.000
_cell.length_b   1.000
_cell.length_c   1.000
_cell.angle_alpha   90.00
_cell.angle_beta   90.00
_cell.angle_gamma   90.00
#
_symmetry.space_group_name_H-M   'P 1'
#
loop_
_entity.id
_entity.type
_entity.pdbx_description
1 polymer ?
#
loop_
_entity_poly.entity_id
_entity_poly.type
_entity_poly.pdbx_seq_one_letter_code
_entity_poly.pdbx_strand_id
1 'polypeptide(L)'
;MGGGILARAVVQAYRQALANASKNGVAQETIQNTLRRASKVMTEQEARQILGVTEETPWEEIMRKYNTLFENNAKNGNFYLQSKVHRAKECLENQAKDQDGYPN
;
A
#
# COMPACT_ATOMS: atom_id res chain seq x y z
N MET A 1 57.01 6.20 -4.31
CA MET A 1 55.91 5.35 -4.86
C MET A 1 54.97 4.99 -3.72
N GLY A 2 53.66 5.00 -3.94
CA GLY A 2 52.68 4.40 -3.02
C GLY A 2 51.95 5.40 -2.10
N GLY A 3 50.65 5.59 -2.33
CA GLY A 3 49.76 6.35 -1.44
C GLY A 3 48.48 6.84 -2.11
N GLY A 4 48.57 7.35 -3.34
CA GLY A 4 47.43 7.96 -4.06
C GLY A 4 46.50 7.00 -4.82
N ILE A 5 46.82 5.70 -4.87
CA ILE A 5 46.13 4.72 -5.74
C ILE A 5 44.91 4.10 -5.03
N LEU A 6 44.98 3.88 -3.71
CA LEU A 6 43.88 3.31 -2.92
C LEU A 6 42.68 4.27 -2.81
N ALA A 7 42.92 5.56 -2.57
CA ALA A 7 41.83 6.54 -2.42
C ALA A 7 41.00 6.73 -3.69
N ARG A 8 41.65 6.70 -4.88
CA ARG A 8 40.96 6.82 -6.17
C ARG A 8 40.16 5.57 -6.51
N ALA A 9 40.66 4.38 -6.17
CA ALA A 9 39.96 3.12 -6.41
C ALA A 9 38.67 3.02 -5.59
N VAL A 10 38.65 3.50 -4.34
CA VAL A 10 37.44 3.52 -3.50
C VAL A 10 36.39 4.48 -4.05
N VAL A 11 36.78 5.68 -4.45
CA VAL A 11 35.85 6.66 -5.05
C VAL A 11 35.32 6.16 -6.40
N GLN A 12 36.16 5.53 -7.22
CA GLN A 12 35.74 4.95 -8.49
C GLN A 12 34.81 3.74 -8.29
N ALA A 13 35.09 2.86 -7.34
CA ALA A 13 34.23 1.75 -6.98
C ALA A 13 32.87 2.24 -6.44
N TYR A 14 32.85 3.29 -5.63
CA TYR A 14 31.60 3.90 -5.14
C TYR A 14 30.76 4.50 -6.28
N ARG A 15 31.40 5.23 -7.20
CA ARG A 15 30.73 5.77 -8.40
C ARG A 15 30.25 4.67 -9.33
N GLN A 16 31.01 3.58 -9.49
CA GLN A 16 30.58 2.41 -10.26
C GLN A 16 29.43 1.66 -9.58
N ALA A 17 29.43 1.52 -8.25
CA ALA A 17 28.34 0.91 -7.52
C ALA A 17 27.03 1.70 -7.69
N LEU A 18 27.09 3.04 -7.60
CA LEU A 18 25.94 3.92 -7.86
C LEU A 18 25.47 3.83 -9.32
N ALA A 19 26.39 3.87 -10.28
CA ALA A 19 26.04 3.75 -11.70
C ALA A 19 25.45 2.38 -12.05
N ASN A 20 25.95 1.31 -11.43
CA ASN A 20 25.43 -0.05 -11.60
C ASN A 20 24.07 -0.22 -10.93
N ALA A 21 23.82 0.39 -9.77
CA ALA A 21 22.49 0.39 -9.14
C ALA A 21 21.43 1.04 -10.05
N SER A 22 21.78 2.11 -10.77
CA SER A 22 20.90 2.77 -11.75
C SER A 22 20.78 2.00 -13.07
N LYS A 23 21.82 1.25 -13.50
CA LYS A 23 21.82 0.48 -14.76
C LYS A 23 21.20 -0.93 -14.63
N ASN A 24 21.22 -1.54 -13.45
CA ASN A 24 20.85 -2.94 -13.26
C ASN A 24 19.34 -3.20 -13.14
N GLY A 25 18.48 -2.23 -13.49
CA GLY A 25 17.02 -2.43 -13.48
C GLY A 25 16.39 -2.54 -12.09
N VAL A 26 17.17 -2.74 -11.01
CA VAL A 26 16.67 -2.88 -9.64
C VAL A 26 15.86 -1.66 -9.18
N ALA A 27 16.28 -0.45 -9.52
CA ALA A 27 15.51 0.76 -9.21
C ALA A 27 14.16 0.78 -9.96
N GLN A 28 14.16 0.39 -11.23
CA GLN A 28 12.96 0.41 -12.07
C GLN A 28 12.02 -0.74 -11.74
N GLU A 29 12.51 -1.93 -11.42
CA GLU A 29 11.72 -3.07 -10.93
C GLU A 29 11.16 -2.78 -9.53
N THR A 30 11.92 -2.13 -8.64
CA THR A 30 11.42 -1.74 -7.31
C THR A 30 10.32 -0.68 -7.43
N ILE A 31 10.52 0.32 -8.30
CA ILE A 31 9.51 1.34 -8.58
C ILE A 31 8.29 0.68 -9.25
N GLN A 32 8.47 -0.15 -10.27
CA GLN A 32 7.36 -0.85 -10.92
C GLN A 32 6.63 -1.82 -9.99
N ASN A 33 7.32 -2.54 -9.10
CA ASN A 33 6.67 -3.37 -8.09
C ASN A 33 5.94 -2.53 -7.05
N THR A 34 6.49 -1.39 -6.64
CA THR A 34 5.81 -0.45 -5.75
C THR A 34 4.56 0.12 -6.41
N LEU A 35 4.64 0.55 -7.67
CA LEU A 35 3.51 1.03 -8.46
C LEU A 35 2.46 -0.06 -8.71
N ARG A 36 2.89 -1.29 -9.03
CA ARG A 36 1.99 -2.46 -9.18
C ARG A 36 1.33 -2.86 -7.86
N ARG A 37 2.03 -2.69 -6.74
CA ARG A 37 1.44 -2.88 -5.41
C ARG A 37 0.47 -1.77 -5.06
N ALA A 38 0.80 -0.52 -5.38
CA ALA A 38 -0.10 0.62 -5.23
C ALA A 38 -1.38 0.45 -6.08
N SER A 39 -1.28 -0.05 -7.32
CA SER A 39 -2.45 -0.37 -8.15
C SER A 39 -3.28 -1.56 -7.64
N LYS A 40 -2.77 -2.32 -6.65
CA LYS A 40 -3.49 -3.40 -5.97
C LYS A 40 -4.12 -2.93 -4.64
N VAL A 41 -3.87 -1.69 -4.22
CA VAL A 41 -4.51 -1.09 -3.05
C VAL A 41 -5.93 -0.69 -3.44
N MET A 42 -6.89 -1.11 -2.61
CA MET A 42 -8.30 -0.76 -2.77
C MET A 42 -8.48 0.76 -2.66
N THR A 43 -9.21 1.36 -3.59
CA THR A 43 -9.55 2.78 -3.53
C THR A 43 -10.69 3.04 -2.55
N GLU A 44 -10.78 4.26 -2.05
CA GLU A 44 -11.91 4.73 -1.25
C GLU A 44 -13.26 4.46 -1.91
N GLN A 45 -13.35 4.77 -3.20
CA GLN A 45 -14.56 4.55 -3.99
C GLN A 45 -14.92 3.06 -4.08
N GLU A 46 -13.95 2.18 -4.32
CA GLU A 46 -14.17 0.72 -4.32
C GLU A 46 -14.63 0.24 -2.94
N ALA A 47 -13.99 0.72 -1.87
CA ALA A 47 -14.36 0.37 -0.50
C ALA A 47 -15.81 0.77 -0.16
N ARG A 48 -16.21 1.98 -0.54
CA ARG A 48 -17.59 2.46 -0.38
C ARG A 48 -18.60 1.63 -1.16
N GLN A 49 -18.27 1.26 -2.40
CA GLN A 49 -19.12 0.39 -3.22
C GLN A 49 -19.26 -1.01 -2.61
N ILE A 50 -18.17 -1.60 -2.11
CA ILE A 50 -18.20 -2.91 -1.45
C ILE A 50 -19.09 -2.90 -0.21
N LEU A 51 -19.05 -1.84 0.59
CA LEU A 51 -19.87 -1.71 1.81
C LEU A 51 -21.27 -1.13 1.54
N GLY A 52 -21.55 -0.67 0.32
CA GLY A 52 -22.82 -0.04 -0.06
C GLY A 52 -23.09 1.26 0.72
N VAL A 53 -22.08 2.11 0.86
CA VAL A 53 -22.14 3.39 1.60
C VAL A 53 -21.78 4.57 0.70
N THR A 54 -22.17 5.77 1.12
CA THR A 54 -21.83 7.05 0.46
C THR A 54 -20.77 7.80 1.26
N GLU A 55 -20.27 8.91 0.70
CA GLU A 55 -19.35 9.83 1.39
C GLU A 55 -19.93 10.41 2.68
N GLU A 56 -21.24 10.65 2.70
CA GLU A 56 -21.97 11.26 3.82
C GLU A 56 -22.39 10.23 4.89
N THR A 57 -22.12 8.93 4.66
CA THR A 57 -22.54 7.88 5.59
C THR A 57 -21.74 7.97 6.90
N PRO A 58 -22.39 8.06 8.07
CA PRO A 58 -21.68 8.16 9.34
C PRO A 58 -20.93 6.87 9.68
N TRP A 59 -19.82 6.99 10.40
CA TRP A 59 -18.94 5.86 10.75
C TRP A 59 -19.67 4.69 11.43
N GLU A 60 -20.63 4.98 12.30
CA GLU A 60 -21.43 3.97 12.98
C GLU A 60 -22.23 3.11 11.98
N GLU A 61 -22.80 3.73 10.95
CA GLU A 61 -23.54 3.00 9.92
C GLU A 61 -22.60 2.18 9.03
N ILE A 62 -21.41 2.71 8.71
CA ILE A 62 -20.36 1.96 8.00
C ILE A 62 -20.00 0.68 8.77
N MET A 63 -19.80 0.77 10.08
CA MET A 63 -19.51 -0.38 10.94
C MET A 63 -20.66 -1.38 11.01
N ARG A 64 -21.90 -0.90 11.07
CA ARG A 64 -23.08 -1.77 11.04
C ARG A 64 -23.18 -2.56 9.74
N LYS A 65 -22.98 -1.90 8.58
CA LYS A 65 -22.98 -2.57 7.27
C LYS A 65 -21.82 -3.56 7.14
N TYR A 66 -20.62 -3.17 7.58
CA TYR A 66 -19.46 -4.06 7.62
C TYR A 66 -19.74 -5.34 8.42
N ASN A 67 -20.21 -5.22 9.67
CA ASN A 67 -20.48 -6.39 10.52
C ASN A 67 -21.51 -7.32 9.87
N THR A 68 -22.59 -6.75 9.34
CA THR A 68 -23.64 -7.51 8.64
C THR A 68 -23.07 -8.28 7.43
N LEU A 69 -22.31 -7.61 6.57
CA LEU A 69 -21.69 -8.22 5.40
C LEU A 69 -20.65 -9.28 5.79
N PHE A 70 -19.84 -9.01 6.81
CA PHE A 70 -18.79 -9.91 7.27
C PHE A 70 -19.37 -11.20 7.87
N GLU A 71 -20.38 -11.08 8.74
CA GLU A 71 -21.08 -12.23 9.33
C GLU A 71 -21.80 -13.07 8.27
N ASN A 72 -22.49 -12.42 7.33
CA ASN A 72 -23.15 -13.12 6.23
C ASN A 72 -22.15 -13.86 5.34
N ASN A 73 -21.02 -13.25 5.03
CA ASN A 73 -19.96 -13.88 4.24
C ASN A 73 -19.23 -14.99 5.00
N ALA A 74 -19.12 -14.91 6.33
CA ALA A 74 -18.56 -15.99 7.13
C ALA A 74 -19.44 -17.25 7.10
N LYS A 75 -20.77 -17.08 7.00
CA LYS A 75 -21.75 -18.17 6.95
C LYS A 75 -21.93 -18.74 5.54
N ASN A 76 -22.07 -17.85 4.55
CA ASN A 76 -22.55 -18.21 3.21
C ASN A 76 -21.59 -17.79 2.08
N GLY A 77 -20.53 -17.05 2.39
CA GLY A 77 -19.58 -16.53 1.42
C GLY A 77 -18.35 -17.41 1.24
N ASN A 78 -17.34 -16.82 0.62
CA ASN A 78 -16.01 -17.43 0.50
C ASN A 78 -14.94 -16.48 1.06
N PHE A 79 -13.75 -17.02 1.26
CA PHE A 79 -12.63 -16.27 1.82
C PHE A 79 -12.28 -15.00 1.01
N TYR A 80 -12.46 -15.03 -0.32
CA TYR A 80 -12.19 -13.88 -1.17
C TYR A 80 -13.17 -12.73 -0.91
N LEU A 81 -14.47 -13.02 -0.86
CA LEU A 81 -15.51 -12.02 -0.57
C LEU A 81 -15.36 -11.45 0.84
N GLN A 82 -15.09 -12.31 1.83
CA GLN A 82 -14.80 -11.87 3.19
C GLN A 82 -13.55 -10.98 3.26
N SER A 83 -12.48 -11.37 2.55
CA SER A 83 -11.26 -10.56 2.45
C SER A 83 -11.53 -9.20 1.80
N LYS A 84 -12.39 -9.13 0.78
CA LYS A 84 -12.77 -7.85 0.13
C LYS A 84 -13.53 -6.93 1.08
N VAL A 85 -14.49 -7.45 1.84
CA VAL A 85 -15.21 -6.68 2.87
C VAL A 85 -14.27 -6.19 3.97
N HIS A 86 -13.34 -7.03 4.43
CA HIS A 86 -12.33 -6.63 5.40
C HIS A 86 -11.42 -5.51 4.88
N ARG A 87 -10.91 -5.64 3.65
CA ARG A 87 -10.03 -4.65 3.02
C ARG A 87 -10.74 -3.32 2.79
N ALA A 88 -12.04 -3.34 2.48
CA ALA A 88 -12.85 -2.13 2.36
C ALA A 88 -12.92 -1.36 3.69
N LYS A 89 -13.11 -2.07 4.80
CA LYS A 89 -13.10 -1.48 6.13
C LYS A 89 -11.74 -0.87 6.48
N GLU A 90 -10.65 -1.59 6.27
CA GLU A 90 -9.28 -1.06 6.49
C GLU A 90 -8.99 0.19 5.63
N CYS A 91 -9.46 0.20 4.38
CA CYS A 91 -9.28 1.33 3.46
C CYS A 91 -9.95 2.60 4.00
N LEU A 92 -11.21 2.51 4.46
CA LEU A 92 -11.92 3.66 5.03
C LEU A 92 -11.36 4.08 6.40
N GLU A 93 -10.88 3.12 7.22
CA GLU A 93 -10.20 3.44 8.49
C GLU A 93 -8.93 4.27 8.27
N ASN A 94 -8.13 3.93 7.26
CA ASN A 94 -6.90 4.66 6.95
C ASN A 94 -7.20 6.10 6.51
N GLN A 95 -8.23 6.31 5.68
CA GLN A 95 -8.63 7.65 5.26
C GLN A 95 -9.18 8.49 6.40
N ALA A 96 -9.97 7.89 7.30
CA ALA A 96 -10.47 8.58 8.48
C ALA A 96 -9.31 9.05 9.37
N LYS A 97 -8.25 8.24 9.52
CA LYS A 97 -7.03 8.62 10.25
C LYS A 97 -6.22 9.71 9.53
N ASP A 98 -6.12 9.63 8.21
CA ASP A 98 -5.40 10.63 7.41
C ASP A 98 -6.11 12.00 7.46
N GLN A 99 -7.45 12.02 7.54
CA GLN A 99 -8.24 13.25 7.73
C GLN A 99 -8.12 13.84 9.14
N ASP A 100 -7.91 13.00 10.17
CA ASP A 100 -7.82 13.44 11.57
C ASP A 100 -6.41 13.88 12.00
N GLY A 101 -5.41 13.82 11.12
CA GLY A 101 -4.16 14.59 11.23
C GLY A 101 -3.30 14.35 12.48
N TYR A 102 -3.26 13.15 13.05
CA TYR A 102 -2.36 12.83 14.17
C TYR A 102 -1.20 11.90 13.75
N PRO A 103 0.06 12.35 13.86
CA PRO A 103 1.21 11.44 13.76
C PRO A 103 1.30 10.60 15.04
N ASN A 104 1.71 9.33 14.89
CA ASN A 104 2.12 8.48 16.02
C ASN A 104 3.29 9.07 16.80
#